data_AF-A0A972D7H1-F1
#
_entry.id   AF-A0A972D7H1-F1
#
_cell.length_a   1.000
_cell.length_b   1.000
_cell.length_c   1.000
_cell.angle_alpha   90.00
_cell.angle_beta   90.00
_cell.angle_gamma   90.00
#
_symmetry.space_group_name_H-M   'P 1'
#
loop_
_entity.id
_entity.type
_entity.pdbx_description
1 polymer ?
#
loop_
_entity_poly.entity_id
_entity_poly.type
_entity_poly.pdbx_seq_one_letter_code
_entity_poly.pdbx_strand_id
1 'polypeptide(L)'
;MIELIPCPHDACFTRLEFELSPRPKRSFHTVLDAAKLLDPSDGRRSEVRLTRRDDGVVLETFHPIRGGAIAETYVASVTPRGLRSRSLVRRMLEGEREIRREEVDFESRLLDLPESTYPEVLMPFLLNALPFDGRKRSLHSWINDRFVARTYFEVAGRSTLEVGGLRVDAFEAILYPDLNDWVSLGAMATKIAKPLLPKYRMWYAVEAPHTLLRFEGPYGPPGAPEVVLTRAL
;
A
#
# COMPACT_ATOMS: atom_id res chain seq x y z
N MET A 1 6.74 15.37 10.13
CA MET A 1 6.74 14.65 11.43
C MET A 1 6.54 13.17 11.12
N ILE A 2 7.20 12.26 11.83
CA ILE A 2 6.91 10.83 11.70
C ILE A 2 5.65 10.55 12.51
N GLU A 3 4.61 10.02 11.86
CA GLU A 3 3.29 9.79 12.47
C GLU A 3 2.96 8.30 12.50
N LEU A 4 2.10 7.88 13.44
CA LEU A 4 1.45 6.57 13.38
C LEU A 4 0.15 6.70 12.59
N ILE A 5 -0.25 5.64 11.90
CA ILE A 5 -1.56 5.59 11.24
C ILE A 5 -2.62 5.50 12.34
N PRO A 6 -3.64 6.38 12.39
CA PRO A 6 -4.73 6.27 13.36
C PRO A 6 -5.47 4.94 13.27
N CYS A 7 -6.22 4.58 14.31
CA CYS A 7 -7.15 3.45 14.20
C CYS A 7 -8.18 3.76 13.09
N PRO A 8 -8.41 2.83 12.13
CA PRO A 8 -9.43 3.02 11.09
C PRO A 8 -10.83 3.18 11.68
N HIS A 9 -11.67 3.97 10.99
CA HIS A 9 -13.08 4.12 11.32
C HIS A 9 -13.82 2.77 11.22
N ASP A 10 -14.89 2.56 11.97
CA ASP A 10 -15.57 1.26 12.00
C ASP A 10 -16.09 0.81 10.62
N ALA A 11 -16.52 1.77 9.79
CA ALA A 11 -16.92 1.52 8.40
C ALA A 11 -15.78 1.02 7.49
N CYS A 12 -14.52 1.10 7.92
CA CYS A 12 -13.38 0.47 7.22
C CYS A 12 -13.34 -1.04 7.39
N PHE A 13 -13.98 -1.60 8.43
CA PHE A 13 -13.95 -3.04 8.72
C PHE A 13 -14.89 -3.80 7.79
N THR A 14 -14.47 -3.93 6.55
CA THR A 14 -15.26 -4.54 5.48
C THR A 14 -14.36 -5.30 4.52
N ARG A 15 -14.99 -6.06 3.62
CA ARG A 15 -14.37 -6.65 2.45
C ARG A 15 -14.50 -5.69 1.28
N LEU A 16 -13.39 -5.43 0.61
CA LEU A 16 -13.29 -4.67 -0.63
C LEU A 16 -12.76 -5.57 -1.74
N GLU A 17 -13.23 -5.35 -2.95
CA GLU A 17 -12.73 -6.03 -4.14
C GLU A 17 -12.13 -5.02 -5.11
N PHE A 18 -11.07 -5.44 -5.80
CA PHE A 18 -10.36 -4.61 -6.76
C PHE A 18 -10.10 -5.39 -8.05
N GLU A 19 -10.29 -4.72 -9.18
CA GLU A 19 -9.82 -5.16 -10.48
C GLU A 19 -8.35 -4.77 -10.67
N LEU A 20 -7.57 -5.66 -11.27
CA LEU A 20 -6.12 -5.51 -11.40
C LEU A 20 -5.77 -5.44 -12.87
N SER A 21 -4.97 -4.43 -13.21
CA SER A 21 -4.42 -4.31 -14.55
C SER A 21 -2.97 -3.83 -14.50
N PRO A 22 -2.16 -4.19 -15.52
CA PRO A 22 -0.85 -3.59 -15.67
C PRO A 22 -0.97 -2.08 -15.86
N ARG A 23 -0.09 -1.31 -15.22
CA ARG A 23 -0.04 0.13 -15.45
C ARG A 23 0.42 0.41 -16.89
N PRO A 24 -0.33 1.19 -17.70
CA PRO A 24 0.02 1.41 -19.11
C PRO A 24 1.34 2.15 -19.30
N LYS A 25 1.57 3.20 -18.48
CA LYS A 25 2.80 3.99 -18.50
C LYS A 25 3.63 3.64 -17.28
N ARG A 26 4.69 2.86 -17.48
CA ARG A 26 5.62 2.48 -16.43
C ARG A 26 6.54 3.64 -16.07
N SER A 27 6.85 3.75 -14.79
CA SER A 27 7.91 4.59 -14.26
C SER A 27 9.28 3.89 -14.33
N PHE A 28 9.34 2.55 -14.34
CA PHE A 28 10.59 1.77 -14.42
C PHE A 28 10.59 0.69 -15.51
N HIS A 29 11.79 0.41 -16.04
CA HIS A 29 12.04 -0.82 -16.79
C HIS A 29 12.37 -1.94 -15.80
N THR A 30 11.43 -2.85 -15.59
CA THR A 30 11.54 -3.94 -14.63
C THR A 30 11.59 -5.29 -15.36
N VAL A 31 12.34 -6.25 -14.84
CA VAL A 31 12.37 -7.62 -15.39
C VAL A 31 11.03 -8.32 -15.14
N LEU A 32 10.44 -8.07 -13.96
CA LEU A 32 9.11 -8.53 -13.62
C LEU A 32 8.07 -7.58 -14.21
N ASP A 33 7.39 -8.05 -15.24
CA ASP A 33 6.38 -7.31 -15.98
C ASP A 33 4.98 -7.62 -15.44
N ALA A 34 4.22 -6.58 -15.06
CA ALA A 34 2.83 -6.74 -14.60
C ALA A 34 1.93 -7.42 -15.63
N ALA A 35 2.14 -7.22 -16.93
CA ALA A 35 1.38 -7.88 -18.01
C ALA A 35 1.72 -9.38 -18.15
N LYS A 36 2.87 -9.82 -17.62
CA LYS A 36 3.23 -11.24 -17.53
C LYS A 36 2.77 -11.87 -16.21
N LEU A 37 2.82 -11.08 -15.13
CA LEU A 37 2.43 -11.52 -13.80
C LEU A 37 0.91 -11.62 -13.64
N LEU A 38 0.16 -10.65 -14.17
CA LEU A 38 -1.29 -10.59 -14.04
C LEU A 38 -1.97 -11.40 -15.15
N ASP A 39 -3.16 -11.89 -14.83
CA ASP A 39 -4.08 -12.51 -15.79
C ASP A 39 -5.40 -11.72 -15.82
N PRO A 40 -5.48 -10.64 -16.63
CA PRO A 40 -6.68 -9.82 -16.71
C PRO A 40 -7.87 -10.55 -17.37
N SER A 41 -7.63 -11.64 -18.10
CA SER A 41 -8.69 -12.42 -18.76
C SER A 41 -9.48 -13.33 -17.81
N ASP A 42 -8.92 -13.65 -16.66
CA ASP A 42 -9.51 -14.58 -15.69
C ASP A 42 -10.63 -13.94 -14.86
N GLY A 43 -10.84 -12.62 -14.97
CA GLY A 43 -11.86 -11.88 -14.22
C GLY A 43 -11.71 -11.92 -12.69
N ARG A 44 -10.65 -12.58 -12.18
CA ARG A 44 -10.37 -12.70 -10.75
C ARG A 44 -10.02 -11.34 -10.17
N ARG A 45 -10.65 -11.03 -9.04
CA ARG A 45 -10.50 -9.78 -8.30
C ARG A 45 -9.54 -9.97 -7.14
N SER A 46 -8.78 -8.93 -6.81
CA SER A 46 -8.12 -8.92 -5.51
C SER A 46 -9.14 -8.65 -4.42
N GLU A 47 -8.97 -9.36 -3.31
CA GLU A 47 -9.77 -9.16 -2.12
C GLU A 47 -8.91 -8.49 -1.05
N VAL A 48 -9.50 -7.52 -0.36
CA VAL A 48 -8.89 -6.86 0.80
C VAL A 48 -9.93 -6.87 1.91
N ARG A 49 -9.57 -7.41 3.06
CA ARG A 49 -10.46 -7.47 4.22
C ARG A 49 -9.76 -6.86 5.42
N LEU A 50 -10.38 -5.84 6.00
CA LEU A 50 -9.97 -5.31 7.28
C LEU A 50 -10.94 -5.80 8.35
N THR A 51 -10.40 -6.41 9.41
CA THR A 51 -11.18 -6.97 10.52
C THR A 51 -10.72 -6.36 11.84
N ARG A 52 -11.66 -5.97 12.69
CA ARG A 52 -11.37 -5.55 14.06
C ARG A 52 -11.20 -6.76 14.96
N ARG A 53 -10.21 -6.69 15.86
CA ARG A 53 -9.99 -7.65 16.96
C ARG A 53 -9.99 -6.88 18.28
N ASP A 54 -10.09 -7.60 19.39
CA ASP A 54 -10.17 -6.98 20.72
C ASP A 54 -8.93 -6.12 21.03
N ASP A 55 -7.75 -6.53 20.56
CA ASP A 55 -6.46 -5.87 20.80
C ASP A 55 -5.87 -5.17 19.56
N GLY A 56 -6.59 -5.11 18.45
CA GLY A 56 -5.98 -4.69 17.19
C GLY A 56 -6.85 -4.74 15.95
N VAL A 57 -6.17 -4.71 14.81
CA VAL A 57 -6.75 -4.87 13.48
C VAL A 57 -5.98 -5.93 12.70
N VAL A 58 -6.69 -6.65 11.85
CA VAL A 58 -6.13 -7.61 10.90
C VAL A 58 -6.48 -7.16 9.49
N LEU A 59 -5.48 -6.97 8.66
CA LEU A 59 -5.62 -6.71 7.23
C LEU A 59 -5.22 -7.97 6.48
N GLU A 60 -6.17 -8.54 5.74
CA GLU A 60 -5.95 -9.68 4.87
C GLU A 60 -6.04 -9.21 3.43
N THR A 61 -5.09 -9.63 2.59
CA THR A 61 -5.16 -9.41 1.15
C THR A 61 -5.00 -10.72 0.40
N PHE A 62 -5.69 -10.83 -0.72
CA PHE A 62 -5.56 -11.93 -1.66
C PHE A 62 -5.52 -11.37 -3.06
N HIS A 63 -4.37 -11.49 -3.72
CA HIS A 63 -4.11 -10.94 -5.03
C HIS A 63 -3.92 -12.07 -6.03
N PRO A 64 -4.91 -12.36 -6.89
CA PRO A 64 -4.76 -13.37 -7.94
C PRO A 64 -3.70 -12.91 -8.93
N ILE A 65 -2.79 -13.82 -9.27
CA ILE A 65 -1.80 -13.65 -10.32
C ILE A 65 -1.90 -14.82 -11.30
N ARG A 66 -1.19 -14.76 -12.43
CA ARG A 66 -1.16 -15.83 -13.41
C ARG A 66 -0.63 -17.12 -12.75
N GLY A 67 -1.43 -18.19 -12.83
CA GLY A 67 -1.10 -19.49 -12.27
C GLY A 67 -1.16 -19.59 -10.74
N GLY A 68 -1.59 -18.55 -10.02
CA GLY A 68 -1.48 -18.55 -8.56
C GLY A 68 -2.08 -17.33 -7.86
N ALA A 69 -1.54 -17.02 -6.69
CA ALA A 69 -1.93 -15.86 -5.89
C ALA A 69 -0.82 -15.40 -4.92
N ILE A 70 -0.89 -14.15 -4.49
CA ILE A 70 -0.17 -13.62 -3.33
C ILE A 70 -1.21 -13.38 -2.22
N ALA A 71 -1.02 -14.01 -1.07
CA ALA A 71 -1.90 -13.85 0.08
C ALA A 71 -1.14 -13.28 1.26
N GLU A 72 -1.67 -12.24 1.89
CA GLU A 72 -1.03 -11.56 3.01
C GLU A 72 -1.98 -11.47 4.21
N THR A 73 -1.42 -11.63 5.40
CA THR A 73 -2.12 -11.40 6.67
C THR A 73 -1.22 -10.51 7.52
N TYR A 74 -1.67 -9.29 7.76
CA TYR A 74 -0.99 -8.29 8.57
C TYR A 74 -1.79 -8.01 9.84
N VAL A 75 -1.09 -7.95 10.97
CA VAL A 75 -1.67 -7.69 12.28
C VAL A 75 -1.04 -6.45 12.87
N ALA A 76 -1.87 -5.53 13.38
CA ALA A 76 -1.44 -4.35 14.11
C ALA A 76 -2.19 -4.23 15.44
N SER A 77 -1.51 -3.78 16.49
CA SER A 77 -2.16 -3.37 17.74
C SER A 77 -2.72 -1.95 17.61
N VAL A 78 -3.81 -1.68 18.33
CA VAL A 78 -4.32 -0.32 18.49
C VAL A 78 -3.73 0.26 19.77
N THR A 79 -3.01 1.37 19.65
CA THR A 79 -2.46 2.13 20.79
C THR A 79 -3.15 3.50 20.90
N PRO A 80 -3.02 4.22 22.03
CA PRO A 80 -3.54 5.60 22.13
C PRO A 80 -2.97 6.56 21.09
N ARG A 81 -1.82 6.24 20.49
CA ARG A 81 -1.15 7.08 19.47
C ARG A 81 -1.48 6.67 18.03
N GLY A 82 -2.09 5.51 17.82
CA GLY A 82 -2.33 4.92 16.50
C GLY A 82 -2.01 3.43 16.44
N LEU A 83 -2.00 2.90 15.23
CA LEU A 83 -1.63 1.52 14.93
C LEU A 83 -0.13 1.32 15.14
N ARG A 84 0.22 0.12 15.61
CA ARG A 84 1.60 -0.37 15.65
C ARG A 84 1.65 -1.77 15.06
N SER A 85 2.52 -1.97 14.07
CA SER A 85 2.72 -3.28 13.44
C SER A 85 3.11 -4.34 14.46
N ARG A 86 2.50 -5.53 14.35
CA ARG A 86 2.85 -6.71 15.14
C ARG A 86 3.47 -7.78 14.27
N SER A 87 2.75 -8.22 13.23
CA SER A 87 3.25 -9.28 12.36
C SER A 87 2.74 -9.15 10.92
N LEU A 88 3.47 -9.77 10.01
CA LEU A 88 3.07 -10.01 8.62
C LEU A 88 3.39 -11.46 8.26
N VAL A 89 2.42 -12.14 7.64
CA VAL A 89 2.64 -13.39 6.92
C VAL A 89 2.29 -13.15 5.45
N ARG A 90 3.24 -13.36 4.54
CA ARG A 90 3.04 -13.32 3.09
C ARG A 90 3.28 -14.70 2.50
N ARG A 91 2.34 -15.18 1.71
CA ARG A 91 2.39 -16.47 1.02
C ARG A 91 2.29 -16.27 -0.48
N MET A 92 3.13 -16.95 -1.23
CA MET A 92 3.00 -17.08 -2.68
C MET A 92 2.50 -18.49 -2.99
N LEU A 93 1.43 -18.55 -3.77
CA LEU A 93 0.72 -19.78 -4.10
C LEU A 93 0.83 -20.04 -5.60
N GLU A 94 1.07 -21.30 -5.97
CA GLU A 94 0.92 -21.83 -7.33
C GLU A 94 -0.25 -22.82 -7.31
N GLY A 95 -1.41 -22.40 -7.84
CA GLY A 95 -2.69 -23.05 -7.52
C GLY A 95 -2.95 -23.05 -6.00
N GLU A 96 -3.11 -24.24 -5.40
CA GLU A 96 -3.26 -24.41 -3.94
C GLU A 96 -1.92 -24.65 -3.22
N ARG A 97 -0.83 -24.84 -3.96
CA ARG A 97 0.48 -25.16 -3.39
C ARG A 97 1.19 -23.88 -2.92
N GLU A 98 1.58 -23.83 -1.65
CA GLU A 98 2.47 -22.78 -1.14
C GLU A 98 3.90 -23.01 -1.65
N ILE A 99 4.43 -22.05 -2.42
CA ILE A 99 5.79 -22.11 -2.98
C ILE A 99 6.78 -21.21 -2.25
N ARG A 100 6.28 -20.21 -1.50
CA ARG A 100 7.08 -19.32 -0.65
C ARG A 100 6.23 -18.80 0.50
N ARG A 101 6.85 -18.70 1.67
CA ARG A 101 6.31 -18.07 2.87
C ARG A 101 7.33 -17.11 3.46
N GLU A 102 6.87 -15.93 3.83
CA GLU A 102 7.63 -14.88 4.50
C GLU A 102 6.87 -14.49 5.77
N GLU A 103 7.55 -14.53 6.90
CA GLU A 103 6.99 -14.18 8.21
C GLU A 103 7.86 -13.13 8.88
N VAL A 104 7.23 -12.11 9.43
CA VAL A 104 7.91 -10.99 10.09
C VAL A 104 7.23 -10.72 11.42
N ASP A 105 8.04 -10.61 12.46
CA ASP A 105 7.66 -10.10 13.78
C ASP A 105 8.22 -8.68 13.93
N PHE A 106 7.32 -7.69 13.88
CA PHE A 106 7.67 -6.27 14.03
C PHE A 106 7.88 -5.87 15.50
N GLU A 107 7.48 -6.72 16.46
CA GLU A 107 7.71 -6.49 17.89
C GLU A 107 9.07 -7.02 18.35
N SER A 108 9.75 -7.80 17.50
CA SER A 108 11.09 -8.30 17.74
C SER A 108 12.08 -7.16 17.99
N ARG A 109 12.82 -7.27 19.09
CA ARG A 109 13.86 -6.31 19.48
C ARG A 109 15.16 -6.44 18.67
N LEU A 110 15.26 -7.44 17.79
CA LEU A 110 16.48 -7.69 17.03
C LEU A 110 16.79 -6.57 16.03
N LEU A 111 15.75 -6.08 15.32
CA LEU A 111 15.89 -5.06 14.28
C LEU A 111 15.60 -3.64 14.77
N ASP A 112 15.07 -3.49 16.00
CA ASP A 112 14.68 -2.22 16.62
C ASP A 112 13.93 -1.28 15.66
N LEU A 113 12.91 -1.82 14.99
CA LEU A 113 12.16 -1.09 13.97
C LEU A 113 11.37 0.08 14.58
N PRO A 114 11.30 1.25 13.94
CA PRO A 114 10.46 2.35 14.40
C PRO A 114 8.99 1.92 14.53
N GLU A 115 8.27 2.44 15.54
CA GLU A 115 6.83 2.11 15.75
C GLU A 115 5.95 2.43 14.53
N SER A 116 6.36 3.40 13.70
CA SER A 116 5.68 3.83 12.48
C SER A 116 6.07 3.04 11.22
N THR A 117 6.56 1.82 11.41
CA THR A 117 6.95 0.90 10.33
C THR A 117 5.77 0.06 9.91
N TYR A 118 5.40 0.07 8.62
CA TYR A 118 4.27 -0.67 8.05
C TYR A 118 4.70 -1.38 6.75
N PRO A 119 4.12 -2.54 6.40
CA PRO A 119 4.42 -3.21 5.13
C PRO A 119 4.02 -2.33 3.94
N GLU A 120 4.97 -2.06 3.03
CA GLU A 120 4.81 -1.07 1.96
C GLU A 120 3.58 -1.28 1.08
N VAL A 121 3.32 -2.52 0.66
CA VAL A 121 2.26 -2.89 -0.28
C VAL A 121 0.88 -2.83 0.36
N LEU A 122 0.82 -2.84 1.69
CA LEU A 122 -0.40 -2.80 2.47
C LEU A 122 -0.77 -1.39 2.91
N MET A 123 0.19 -0.45 2.89
CA MET A 123 -0.03 0.94 3.28
C MET A 123 -1.23 1.59 2.56
N PRO A 124 -1.47 1.42 1.24
CA PRO A 124 -2.61 2.04 0.58
C PRO A 124 -3.97 1.75 1.23
N PHE A 125 -4.13 0.58 1.85
CA PHE A 125 -5.36 0.16 2.52
C PHE A 125 -5.47 0.64 3.97
N LEU A 126 -4.36 1.07 4.57
CA LEU A 126 -4.30 1.58 5.95
C LEU A 126 -4.32 3.12 5.98
N LEU A 127 -3.78 3.77 4.95
CA LEU A 127 -3.62 5.23 4.89
C LEU A 127 -4.95 6.00 4.81
N ASN A 128 -6.08 5.33 4.54
CA ASN A 128 -7.39 5.97 4.60
C ASN A 128 -7.77 6.47 6.00
N ALA A 129 -7.11 5.97 7.05
CA ALA A 129 -7.29 6.43 8.42
C ALA A 129 -6.55 7.76 8.71
N LEU A 130 -5.67 8.23 7.83
CA LEU A 130 -5.00 9.52 8.01
C LEU A 130 -5.92 10.70 7.66
N PRO A 131 -5.72 11.87 8.29
CA PRO A 131 -6.45 13.07 7.91
C PRO A 131 -6.08 13.55 6.50
N PHE A 132 -7.09 13.84 5.68
CA PHE A 132 -6.96 14.42 4.33
C PHE A 132 -6.94 15.97 4.38
N ASP A 133 -6.12 16.53 5.26
CA ASP A 133 -6.04 17.97 5.57
C ASP A 133 -4.95 18.72 4.79
N GLY A 134 -4.35 18.09 3.79
CA GLY A 134 -3.27 18.66 2.98
C GLY A 134 -1.90 18.70 3.67
N ARG A 135 -1.78 18.29 4.95
CA ARG A 135 -0.47 18.23 5.61
C ARG A 135 0.36 17.07 5.07
N LYS A 136 1.64 17.35 4.83
CA LYS A 136 2.63 16.34 4.48
C LYS A 136 3.03 15.53 5.72
N ARG A 137 2.86 14.21 5.63
CA ARG A 137 3.17 13.25 6.71
C ARG A 137 4.30 12.34 6.29
N SER A 138 4.97 11.72 7.26
CA SER A 138 5.96 10.68 6.97
C SER A 138 5.76 9.46 7.84
N LEU A 139 6.02 8.30 7.26
CA LEU A 139 5.91 6.97 7.85
C LEU A 139 7.17 6.17 7.48
N HIS A 140 7.34 4.98 8.03
CA HIS A 140 8.35 4.03 7.57
C HIS A 140 7.68 2.89 6.81
N SER A 141 8.19 2.66 5.60
CA SER A 141 7.75 1.61 4.70
C SER A 141 8.73 0.46 4.83
N TRP A 142 8.26 -0.65 5.39
CA TRP A 142 9.02 -1.89 5.44
C TRP A 142 8.92 -2.60 4.10
N ILE A 143 10.08 -2.83 3.50
CA ILE A 143 10.22 -3.54 2.22
C ILE A 143 10.67 -4.97 2.48
N ASN A 144 11.74 -5.11 3.27
CA ASN A 144 12.27 -6.37 3.79
C ASN A 144 13.09 -6.12 5.06
N ASP A 145 13.63 -7.18 5.64
CA ASP A 145 14.50 -7.17 6.83
C ASP A 145 15.77 -6.30 6.71
N ARG A 146 16.23 -6.03 5.49
CA ARG A 146 17.43 -5.24 5.17
C ARG A 146 17.09 -3.84 4.66
N PHE A 147 15.81 -3.52 4.49
CA PHE A 147 15.39 -2.30 3.84
C PHE A 147 14.07 -1.76 4.39
N VAL A 148 14.20 -0.63 5.08
CA VAL A 148 13.09 0.20 5.54
C VAL A 148 13.36 1.61 5.04
N ALA A 149 12.38 2.20 4.37
CA ALA A 149 12.50 3.55 3.82
C ALA A 149 11.50 4.48 4.50
N ARG A 150 11.93 5.68 4.86
CA ARG A 150 11.01 6.75 5.16
C ARG A 150 10.22 7.08 3.90
N THR A 151 8.92 7.21 4.04
CA THR A 151 8.01 7.59 2.96
C THR A 151 7.20 8.80 3.36
N TYR A 152 6.83 9.60 2.37
CA TYR A 152 6.01 10.79 2.55
C TYR A 152 4.65 10.58 1.94
N PHE A 153 3.60 10.91 2.69
CA PHE A 153 2.21 10.92 2.25
C PHE A 153 1.72 12.37 2.18
N GLU A 154 1.17 12.78 1.04
CA GLU A 154 0.58 14.09 0.84
C GLU A 154 -0.68 14.02 -0.03
N VAL A 155 -1.72 14.79 0.32
CA VAL A 155 -2.89 14.98 -0.54
C VAL A 155 -2.54 15.99 -1.62
N ALA A 156 -2.50 15.54 -2.87
CA ALA A 156 -2.15 16.35 -4.03
C ALA A 156 -3.33 17.22 -4.51
N GLY A 157 -4.56 16.78 -4.29
CA GLY A 157 -5.74 17.52 -4.69
C GLY A 157 -7.02 16.71 -4.62
N ARG A 158 -8.03 17.16 -5.37
CA ARG A 158 -9.30 16.47 -5.58
C ARG A 158 -9.50 16.22 -7.07
N SER A 159 -10.13 15.10 -7.39
CA SER A 159 -10.46 14.69 -8.75
C SER A 159 -11.75 13.87 -8.74
N THR A 160 -12.51 13.89 -9.83
CA THR A 160 -13.59 12.94 -10.05
C THR A 160 -13.04 11.73 -10.80
N LEU A 161 -13.25 10.53 -10.26
CA LEU A 161 -12.89 9.27 -10.89
C LEU A 161 -14.13 8.55 -11.41
N GLU A 162 -13.96 7.81 -12.51
CA GLU A 162 -14.92 6.80 -12.91
C GLU A 162 -14.49 5.44 -12.35
N VAL A 163 -15.37 4.82 -11.57
CA VAL A 163 -15.14 3.54 -10.88
C VAL A 163 -16.44 2.74 -11.00
N GLY A 164 -16.38 1.54 -11.59
CA GLY A 164 -17.58 0.71 -11.79
C GLY A 164 -18.71 1.40 -12.58
N GLY A 165 -18.37 2.29 -13.52
CA GLY A 165 -19.34 3.09 -14.29
C GLY A 165 -19.99 4.25 -13.51
N LEU A 166 -19.60 4.47 -12.25
CA LEU A 166 -20.04 5.58 -11.43
C LEU A 166 -18.97 6.66 -11.36
N ARG A 167 -19.39 7.93 -11.35
CA ARG A 167 -18.50 9.06 -11.09
C ARG A 167 -18.46 9.34 -9.59
N VAL A 168 -17.27 9.27 -9.00
CA VAL A 168 -17.06 9.44 -7.57
C VAL A 168 -16.00 10.51 -7.35
N ASP A 169 -16.28 11.46 -6.45
CA ASP A 169 -15.29 12.45 -6.05
C ASP A 169 -14.27 11.82 -5.11
N ALA A 170 -13.00 12.12 -5.37
CA ALA A 170 -11.88 11.51 -4.68
C ALA A 170 -10.82 12.53 -4.29
N PHE A 171 -10.18 12.31 -3.14
CA PHE A 171 -8.89 12.88 -2.82
C PHE A 171 -7.81 12.12 -3.58
N GLU A 172 -6.98 12.83 -4.36
CA GLU A 172 -5.75 12.28 -4.91
C GLU A 172 -4.64 12.45 -3.87
N ALA A 173 -4.04 11.33 -3.45
CA ALA A 173 -2.93 11.29 -2.54
C ALA A 173 -1.71 10.62 -3.19
N ILE A 174 -0.52 11.03 -2.76
CA ILE A 174 0.75 10.53 -3.28
C ILE A 174 1.58 10.02 -2.11
N LEU A 175 2.10 8.80 -2.24
CA LEU A 175 3.16 8.26 -1.41
C LEU A 175 4.46 8.19 -2.22
N TYR A 176 5.59 8.60 -1.64
CA TYR A 176 6.90 8.51 -2.28
C TYR A 176 8.02 8.38 -1.23
N PRO A 177 9.12 7.67 -1.54
CA PRO A 177 10.23 7.49 -0.64
C PRO A 177 11.01 8.79 -0.40
N ASP A 178 11.67 8.88 0.75
CA ASP A 178 12.74 9.85 0.98
C ASP A 178 13.99 9.41 0.22
N LEU A 179 14.43 10.23 -0.74
CA LEU A 179 15.63 9.95 -1.52
C LEU A 179 16.90 9.90 -0.68
N ASN A 180 16.94 10.66 0.41
CA ASN A 180 18.13 10.74 1.25
C ASN A 180 18.42 9.40 1.95
N ASP A 181 17.42 8.53 2.09
CA ASP A 181 17.60 7.19 2.65
C ASP A 181 18.34 6.25 1.69
N TRP A 182 18.34 6.52 0.37
CA TRP A 182 18.96 5.64 -0.63
C TRP A 182 20.27 6.18 -1.16
N VAL A 183 20.36 7.49 -1.34
CA VAL A 183 21.57 8.19 -1.77
C VAL A 183 21.60 9.49 -1.00
N SER A 184 22.72 9.79 -0.32
CA SER A 184 22.90 11.08 0.37
C SER A 184 23.03 12.21 -0.67
N LEU A 185 21.89 12.65 -1.20
CA LEU A 185 21.77 13.76 -2.13
C LEU A 185 21.61 15.05 -1.33
N GLY A 186 22.41 16.07 -1.63
CA GLY A 186 22.19 17.40 -1.06
C GLY A 186 20.79 17.93 -1.42
N ALA A 187 20.21 18.79 -0.59
CA ALA A 187 18.81 19.26 -0.71
C ALA A 187 18.43 19.79 -2.12
N MET A 188 19.38 20.40 -2.83
CA MET A 188 19.18 20.88 -4.20
C MET A 188 19.08 19.74 -5.23
N ALA A 189 19.91 18.70 -5.10
CA ALA A 189 19.86 17.51 -5.95
C ALA A 189 18.57 16.70 -5.70
N THR A 190 18.15 16.58 -4.45
CA THR A 190 16.88 15.93 -4.06
C THR A 190 15.66 16.61 -4.70
N LYS A 191 15.65 17.95 -4.77
CA LYS A 191 14.57 18.71 -5.43
C LYS A 191 14.51 18.46 -6.94
N ILE A 192 15.66 18.33 -7.60
CA ILE A 192 15.76 18.04 -9.03
C ILE A 192 15.38 16.58 -9.34
N ALA A 193 15.69 15.65 -8.43
CA ALA A 193 15.38 14.23 -8.59
C ALA A 193 13.92 13.87 -8.23
N LYS A 194 13.22 14.69 -7.41
CA LYS A 194 11.83 14.42 -6.97
C LYS A 194 10.85 14.08 -8.11
N PRO A 195 10.88 14.72 -9.30
CA PRO A 195 10.00 14.36 -10.41
C PRO A 195 10.22 12.95 -10.95
N LEU A 196 11.41 12.38 -10.78
CA LEU A 196 11.81 11.06 -11.27
C LEU A 196 11.53 9.94 -10.26
N LEU A 197 11.05 10.28 -9.06
CA LEU A 197 10.79 9.29 -8.02
C LEU A 197 9.62 8.36 -8.36
N PRO A 198 9.68 7.09 -7.92
CA PRO A 198 8.49 6.25 -7.86
C PRO A 198 7.46 6.97 -7.02
N LYS A 199 6.28 7.18 -7.60
CA LYS A 199 5.12 7.72 -6.90
C LYS A 199 4.03 6.69 -6.93
N TYR A 200 3.54 6.36 -5.75
CA TYR A 200 2.33 5.60 -5.56
C TYR A 200 1.21 6.64 -5.53
N ARG A 201 0.34 6.62 -6.51
CA ARG A 201 -0.86 7.46 -6.53
C ARG A 201 -2.02 6.66 -5.99
N MET A 202 -2.77 7.28 -5.11
CA MET A 202 -3.94 6.68 -4.47
C MET A 202 -5.09 7.66 -4.56
N TRP A 203 -6.27 7.15 -4.80
CA TRP A 203 -7.49 7.93 -4.79
C TRP A 203 -8.44 7.37 -3.75
N TYR A 204 -8.85 8.21 -2.82
CA TYR A 204 -9.73 7.85 -1.72
C TYR A 204 -11.04 8.63 -1.85
N ALA A 205 -12.17 7.99 -1.56
CA ALA A 205 -13.47 8.67 -1.55
C ALA A 205 -13.44 9.92 -0.65
N VAL A 206 -14.10 11.00 -1.07
CA VAL A 206 -14.15 12.23 -0.25
C VAL A 206 -15.00 12.02 1.00
N GLU A 207 -16.00 11.15 0.94
CA GLU A 207 -16.81 10.75 2.09
C GLU A 207 -16.03 9.84 3.02
N ALA A 208 -16.23 10.00 4.34
CA ALA A 208 -15.78 9.02 5.31
C ALA A 208 -16.41 7.64 4.98
N PRO A 209 -15.65 6.53 5.06
CA PRO A 209 -14.35 6.40 5.72
C PRO A 209 -13.15 6.53 4.76
N HIS A 210 -13.28 7.33 3.71
CA HIS A 210 -12.26 7.56 2.69
C HIS A 210 -11.77 6.26 2.05
N THR A 211 -12.69 5.39 1.65
CA THR A 211 -12.32 4.10 1.05
C THR A 211 -11.42 4.29 -0.17
N LEU A 212 -10.37 3.47 -0.29
CA LEU A 212 -9.52 3.44 -1.46
C LEU A 212 -10.35 3.06 -2.70
N LEU A 213 -10.38 3.94 -3.69
CA LEU A 213 -11.09 3.78 -4.96
C LEU A 213 -10.14 3.31 -6.06
N ARG A 214 -8.92 3.83 -6.07
CA ARG A 214 -7.91 3.46 -7.06
C ARG A 214 -6.51 3.58 -6.47
N PHE A 215 -5.62 2.70 -6.91
CA PHE A 215 -4.19 2.81 -6.69
C PHE A 215 -3.45 2.65 -8.02
N GLU A 216 -2.39 3.42 -8.21
CA GLU A 216 -1.44 3.28 -9.31
C GLU A 216 0.00 3.38 -8.80
N GLY A 217 0.81 2.38 -9.08
CA GLY A 217 2.21 2.41 -8.68
C GLY A 217 2.87 1.03 -8.72
N PRO A 218 4.13 0.95 -8.24
CA PRO A 218 4.80 -0.32 -8.08
C PRO A 218 4.09 -1.16 -6.99
N TYR A 219 3.89 -2.44 -7.28
CA TYR A 219 3.32 -3.42 -6.36
C TYR A 219 4.45 -4.08 -5.56
N GLY A 220 5.13 -3.28 -4.74
CA GLY A 220 6.36 -3.63 -4.04
C GLY A 220 7.39 -2.50 -4.11
N PRO A 221 8.68 -2.79 -3.87
CA PRO A 221 9.71 -1.75 -3.89
C PRO A 221 9.97 -1.24 -5.31
N PRO A 222 10.80 -0.19 -5.49
CA PRO A 222 11.27 0.20 -6.82
C PRO A 222 11.82 -1.00 -7.59
N GLY A 223 11.39 -1.15 -8.83
CA GLY A 223 11.69 -2.34 -9.63
C GLY A 223 10.61 -3.42 -9.58
N ALA A 224 9.59 -3.30 -8.71
CA ALA A 224 8.42 -4.15 -8.73
C ALA A 224 7.51 -3.86 -9.94
N PRO A 225 6.70 -4.85 -10.37
CA PRO A 225 5.66 -4.65 -11.38
C PRO A 225 4.75 -3.48 -11.03
N GLU A 226 4.45 -2.63 -12.00
CA GLU A 226 3.53 -1.51 -11.80
C GLU A 226 2.10 -1.89 -12.17
N VAL A 227 1.19 -1.68 -11.24
CA VAL A 227 -0.21 -2.09 -11.35
C VAL A 227 -1.16 -0.91 -11.17
N VAL A 228 -2.38 -1.11 -11.65
CA VAL A 228 -3.56 -0.34 -11.28
C VAL A 228 -4.49 -1.27 -10.54
N LEU A 229 -4.88 -0.89 -9.32
CA LEU A 229 -5.99 -1.49 -8.57
C LEU A 229 -7.15 -0.52 -8.65
N THR A 230 -8.29 -0.94 -9.20
CA THR A 230 -9.51 -0.12 -9.25
C THR A 230 -10.60 -0.84 -8.47
N ARG A 231 -11.27 -0.14 -7.56
CA ARG A 231 -12.34 -0.74 -6.74
C ARG A 231 -13.44 -1.29 -7.65
N ALA A 232 -13.82 -2.54 -7.42
CA ALA A 232 -15.04 -3.09 -7.99
C ALA A 232 -16.23 -2.62 -7.14
N LEU A 233 -17.18 -1.93 -7.78
CA LEU A 233 -18.45 -1.54 -7.16
C LEU A 233 -19.56 -2.54 -7.52
#